data_AF-A0A401X2U1-F1
#
_entry.id   AF-A0A401X2U1-F1
#
_cell.length_a   1.000
_cell.length_b   1.000
_cell.length_c   1.000
_cell.angle_alpha   90.00
_cell.angle_beta   90.00
_cell.angle_gamma   90.00
#
_symmetry.space_group_name_H-M   'P 1'
#
loop_
_entity.id
_entity.type
_entity.pdbx_description
1 polymer ?
#
loop_
_entity_poly.entity_id
_entity_poly.type
_entity_poly.pdbx_seq_one_letter_code
_entity_poly.pdbx_strand_id
1 'polypeptide(L)'
;MQPPDTRTLNAGTDALSPQQWKEATRFDGTDIGWIVMSIGMAIGAGIVFLPVQVGLMGVWVFLLSAVVGYPGMYLFQRLFINTLASARVSQTYPDMISSYLGRGWGTLLGALYFVMLVIWMFVYATAITRDSASYLHSFGITQHLLSNYAWYPLILLTVLVALASRGEKLLFRMSSFMVITKLLIVAAMGVFMIPRWNTANLGALPPVGTLITKAVITLPFTLTSILFIQTLSPMVISYRAREKSPEVARFNADFSHLRQFRVIL
;
A
#
# COMPACT_ATOMS: atom_id res chain seq x y z
N MET A 1 49.41 -9.77 28.20
CA MET A 1 48.05 -9.56 27.68
C MET A 1 48.05 -8.22 26.95
N GLN A 2 48.11 -8.29 25.63
CA GLN A 2 48.16 -7.14 24.73
C GLN A 2 46.73 -6.66 24.49
N PRO A 3 46.44 -5.35 24.46
CA PRO A 3 45.08 -4.87 24.21
C PRO A 3 44.62 -5.32 22.82
N PRO A 4 43.33 -5.64 22.64
CA PRO A 4 42.81 -6.11 21.38
C PRO A 4 43.01 -5.04 20.30
N ASP A 5 43.63 -5.48 19.21
CA ASP A 5 44.01 -4.70 18.04
C ASP A 5 42.77 -3.99 17.46
N THR A 6 42.71 -2.66 17.56
CA THR A 6 41.60 -1.82 17.09
C THR A 6 41.52 -1.71 15.56
N ARG A 7 42.28 -2.53 14.83
CA ARG A 7 42.36 -2.54 13.36
C ARG A 7 41.30 -3.38 12.66
N THR A 8 40.38 -4.03 13.38
CA THR A 8 39.29 -4.83 12.78
C THR A 8 37.93 -4.13 12.76
N LEU A 9 37.82 -2.87 13.21
CA LEU A 9 36.58 -2.09 13.16
C LEU A 9 36.41 -1.24 11.90
N ASN A 10 37.33 -1.35 10.93
CA ASN A 10 37.17 -0.81 9.59
C ASN A 10 36.99 -1.97 8.58
N ALA A 11 35.99 -2.82 8.80
CA ALA A 11 35.48 -3.66 7.72
C ALA A 11 34.75 -2.73 6.74
N GLY A 12 35.27 -2.67 5.51
CA GLY A 12 34.99 -1.66 4.51
C GLY A 12 33.50 -1.33 4.32
N THR A 13 33.22 -0.04 4.32
CA THR A 13 32.39 0.56 3.28
C THR A 13 33.04 0.20 1.93
N ASP A 14 32.74 -0.98 1.40
CA ASP A 14 32.98 -1.30 -0.01
C ASP A 14 32.06 -0.40 -0.83
N ALA A 15 32.45 0.86 -0.99
CA ALA A 15 31.83 1.81 -1.89
C ALA A 15 31.96 1.21 -3.29
N LEU A 16 30.85 0.65 -3.78
CA LEU A 16 30.76 0.06 -5.11
C LEU A 16 31.33 1.03 -6.15
N SER A 17 32.11 0.52 -7.10
CA SER A 17 32.59 1.35 -8.20
C SER A 17 31.40 1.98 -8.96
N PRO A 18 31.55 3.14 -9.62
CA PRO A 18 30.43 3.81 -10.30
C PRO A 18 29.71 2.93 -11.33
N GLN A 19 30.39 1.95 -11.93
CA GLN A 19 29.80 0.98 -12.85
C GLN A 19 29.00 -0.11 -12.13
N GLN A 20 29.53 -0.66 -11.03
CA GLN A 20 28.81 -1.63 -10.20
C GLN A 20 27.60 -1.01 -9.50
N TRP A 21 27.71 0.26 -9.08
CA TRP A 21 26.56 1.03 -8.58
C TRP A 21 25.50 1.17 -9.67
N LYS A 22 25.88 1.57 -10.89
CA LYS A 22 24.94 1.74 -12.00
C LYS A 22 24.26 0.44 -12.44
N GLU A 23 24.96 -0.69 -12.37
CA GLU A 23 24.37 -2.01 -12.62
C GLU A 23 23.44 -2.47 -11.49
N ALA A 24 23.83 -2.26 -10.22
CA ALA A 24 23.02 -2.64 -9.07
C ALA A 24 21.80 -1.71 -8.84
N THR A 25 21.86 -0.46 -9.33
CA THR A 25 20.71 0.47 -9.35
C THR A 25 19.94 0.44 -10.67
N ARG A 26 20.20 -0.54 -11.54
CA ARG A 26 19.55 -0.59 -12.86
C ARG A 26 18.10 -1.01 -12.69
N PHE A 27 17.21 -0.15 -13.16
CA PHE A 27 15.77 -0.40 -13.13
C PHE A 27 15.41 -1.71 -13.84
N ASP A 28 14.75 -2.62 -13.13
CA ASP A 28 14.39 -3.94 -13.62
C ASP A 28 12.86 -4.18 -13.60
N GLY A 29 12.43 -5.35 -14.11
CA GLY A 29 11.01 -5.73 -14.09
C GLY A 29 10.45 -5.97 -12.68
N THR A 30 11.32 -6.14 -11.68
CA THR A 30 10.94 -6.32 -10.27
C THR A 30 10.53 -4.98 -9.67
N ASP A 31 11.24 -3.91 -10.01
CA ASP A 31 10.86 -2.54 -9.64
C ASP A 31 9.50 -2.16 -10.21
N ILE A 32 9.25 -2.50 -11.48
CA ILE A 32 7.93 -2.31 -12.11
C ILE A 32 6.86 -3.10 -11.35
N GLY A 33 7.15 -4.36 -11.00
CA GLY A 33 6.22 -5.21 -10.23
C GLY A 33 5.86 -4.60 -8.87
N TRP A 34 6.84 -4.09 -8.13
CA TRP A 34 6.61 -3.43 -6.85
C TRP A 34 5.84 -2.12 -6.99
N ILE A 35 6.15 -1.30 -8.00
CA ILE A 35 5.38 -0.09 -8.32
C ILE A 35 3.92 -0.44 -8.60
N VAL A 36 3.65 -1.43 -9.46
CA VAL A 36 2.29 -1.86 -9.79
C VAL A 36 1.55 -2.37 -8.56
N MET A 37 2.20 -3.14 -7.69
CA MET A 37 1.55 -3.62 -6.46
C MET A 37 1.23 -2.52 -5.46
N SER A 38 2.16 -1.60 -5.24
CA SER A 38 1.93 -0.46 -4.35
C SER A 38 0.81 0.44 -4.87
N ILE A 39 0.75 0.68 -6.18
CA ILE A 39 -0.36 1.37 -6.84
C ILE A 39 -1.67 0.59 -6.64
N GLY A 40 -1.64 -0.73 -6.81
CA GLY A 40 -2.80 -1.59 -6.59
C GLY A 40 -3.41 -1.48 -5.20
N MET A 41 -2.55 -1.39 -4.19
CA MET A 41 -2.95 -1.21 -2.80
C MET A 41 -3.47 0.20 -2.52
N ALA A 42 -2.82 1.24 -3.06
CA ALA A 42 -3.29 2.62 -2.96
C ALA A 42 -4.68 2.80 -3.62
N ILE A 43 -4.88 2.22 -4.81
CA ILE A 43 -6.17 2.29 -5.52
C ILE A 43 -7.28 1.62 -4.73
N GLY A 44 -6.98 0.46 -4.12
CA GLY A 44 -7.95 -0.31 -3.37
C GLY A 44 -8.52 0.44 -2.17
N ALA A 45 -7.68 0.78 -1.19
CA ALA A 45 -8.13 1.17 0.14
C ALA A 45 -8.82 2.54 0.21
N GLY A 46 -8.66 3.43 -0.79
CA GLY A 46 -9.28 4.75 -0.74
C GLY A 46 -9.65 5.38 -2.08
N ILE A 47 -8.87 5.19 -3.15
CA ILE A 47 -9.13 5.89 -4.43
C ILE A 47 -10.48 5.51 -5.06
N VAL A 48 -10.97 4.28 -4.89
CA VAL A 48 -12.29 3.88 -5.44
C VAL A 48 -13.45 4.61 -4.75
N PHE A 49 -13.34 4.92 -3.46
CA PHE A 49 -14.37 5.63 -2.71
C PHE A 49 -14.17 7.16 -2.71
N LEU A 50 -12.97 7.61 -3.09
CA LEU A 50 -12.58 9.00 -3.09
C LEU A 50 -13.54 9.89 -3.92
N PRO A 51 -13.99 9.54 -5.14
CA PRO A 51 -14.94 10.36 -5.88
C PRO A 51 -16.27 10.60 -5.13
N VAL A 52 -16.77 9.57 -4.44
CA VAL A 52 -18.00 9.67 -3.64
C VAL A 52 -17.77 10.63 -2.47
N GLN A 53 -16.63 10.50 -1.79
CA GLN A 53 -16.28 11.36 -0.68
C GLN A 53 -16.03 12.81 -1.10
N VAL A 54 -15.40 13.04 -2.24
CA VAL A 54 -15.23 14.36 -2.85
C VAL A 54 -16.59 14.97 -3.18
N GLY A 55 -17.53 14.18 -3.71
CA GLY A 55 -18.90 14.63 -3.97
C GLY A 55 -19.65 15.06 -2.70
N LEU A 56 -19.42 14.38 -1.57
CA LEU A 56 -20.06 14.70 -0.28
C LEU A 56 -19.41 15.88 0.44
N MET A 57 -18.08 15.95 0.46
CA MET A 57 -17.33 16.96 1.21
C MET A 57 -17.06 18.24 0.42
N GLY A 58 -17.06 18.14 -0.92
CA GLY A 58 -16.74 19.23 -1.85
C GLY A 58 -15.30 19.18 -2.34
N VAL A 59 -15.10 19.60 -3.60
CA VAL A 59 -13.79 19.58 -4.28
C VAL A 59 -12.76 20.41 -3.53
N TRP A 60 -13.11 21.61 -3.07
CA TRP A 60 -12.19 22.51 -2.37
C TRP A 60 -11.69 21.95 -1.03
N VAL A 61 -12.57 21.29 -0.28
CA VAL A 61 -12.23 20.62 0.99
C VAL A 61 -11.23 19.49 0.73
N PHE A 62 -11.49 18.70 -0.31
CA PHE A 62 -10.61 17.60 -0.69
C PHE A 62 -9.24 18.10 -1.17
N LEU A 63 -9.19 19.13 -2.02
CA LEU A 63 -7.93 19.71 -2.49
C LEU A 63 -7.06 20.21 -1.33
N LEU A 64 -7.65 20.92 -0.36
CA LEU A 64 -6.94 21.35 0.84
C LEU A 64 -6.41 20.15 1.65
N SER A 65 -7.27 19.13 1.84
CA SER A 65 -6.90 17.89 2.53
C SER A 65 -5.75 17.15 1.82
N ALA A 66 -5.77 17.09 0.49
CA ALA A 66 -4.73 16.46 -0.33
C ALA A 66 -3.41 17.22 -0.27
N VAL A 67 -3.43 18.55 -0.35
CA VAL A 67 -2.23 19.40 -0.25
C VAL A 67 -1.53 19.22 1.11
N VAL A 68 -2.30 19.08 2.18
CA VAL A 68 -1.76 18.86 3.54
C VAL A 68 -1.37 17.39 3.77
N GLY A 69 -2.22 16.45 3.31
CA GLY A 69 -2.03 15.03 3.55
C GLY A 69 -0.88 14.43 2.74
N TYR A 70 -0.65 14.91 1.52
CA TYR A 70 0.42 14.43 0.64
C TYR A 70 1.82 14.52 1.25
N PRO A 71 2.32 15.68 1.72
CA PRO A 71 3.65 15.77 2.33
C PRO A 71 3.73 14.95 3.63
N GLY A 72 2.66 14.92 4.42
CA GLY A 72 2.58 14.10 5.64
C GLY A 72 2.77 12.61 5.33
N MET A 73 2.05 12.09 4.33
CA MET A 73 2.17 10.69 3.91
C MET A 73 3.50 10.38 3.27
N TYR A 74 4.05 11.29 2.46
CA TYR A 74 5.36 11.12 1.86
C TYR A 74 6.45 10.98 2.93
N LEU A 75 6.46 11.87 3.92
CA LEU A 75 7.41 11.83 5.02
C LEU A 75 7.21 10.58 5.88
N PHE A 76 5.97 10.23 6.21
CA PHE A 76 5.67 9.05 7.02
C PHE A 76 6.11 7.74 6.34
N GLN A 77 5.79 7.55 5.06
CA GLN A 77 6.20 6.35 4.33
C GLN A 77 7.72 6.31 4.08
N ARG A 78 8.35 7.47 3.84
CA ARG A 78 9.80 7.57 3.76
C ARG A 78 10.50 7.24 5.09
N LEU A 79 9.94 7.68 6.22
CA LEU A 79 10.44 7.29 7.55
C LEU A 79 10.32 5.78 7.74
N PHE A 80 9.20 5.18 7.33
CA PHE A 80 8.98 3.74 7.40
C PHE A 80 10.02 2.95 6.59
N ILE A 81 10.26 3.34 5.33
CA ILE A 81 11.27 2.71 4.45
C ILE A 81 12.66 2.86 5.05
N ASN A 82 13.04 4.07 5.47
CA ASN A 82 14.37 4.32 6.02
C ASN A 82 14.62 3.49 7.29
N THR A 83 13.59 3.32 8.13
CA THR A 83 13.70 2.51 9.34
C THR A 83 13.89 1.02 8.99
N LEU A 84 13.11 0.49 8.06
CA LEU A 84 13.23 -0.90 7.61
C LEU A 84 14.54 -1.19 6.87
N ALA A 85 15.01 -0.25 6.05
CA ALA A 85 16.26 -0.35 5.32
C ALA A 85 17.48 -0.27 6.27
N SER A 86 17.38 0.51 7.35
CA SER A 86 18.45 0.68 8.33
C SER A 86 18.52 -0.43 9.39
N ALA A 87 17.51 -1.29 9.49
CA ALA A 87 17.51 -2.39 10.45
C ALA A 87 18.65 -3.39 10.14
N ARG A 88 19.47 -3.78 11.13
CA ARG A 88 20.64 -4.68 10.92
C ARG A 88 20.28 -6.10 10.44
N VAL A 89 19.03 -6.52 10.66
CA VAL A 89 18.48 -7.81 10.20
C VAL A 89 17.18 -7.52 9.43
N SER A 90 16.92 -8.23 8.33
CA SER A 90 15.63 -8.18 7.63
C SER A 90 14.56 -8.80 8.52
N GLN A 91 13.88 -7.95 9.29
CA GLN A 91 12.87 -8.35 10.26
C GLN A 91 11.55 -7.71 9.89
N THR A 92 10.45 -8.40 10.13
CA THR A 92 9.10 -7.84 9.93
C THR A 92 8.91 -6.69 10.92
N TYR A 93 8.10 -5.68 10.61
CA TYR A 93 7.88 -4.55 11.52
C TYR A 93 7.52 -4.93 12.98
N PRO A 94 6.70 -5.96 13.25
CA PRO A 94 6.46 -6.46 14.61
C PRO A 94 7.74 -6.97 15.30
N ASP A 95 8.63 -7.64 14.58
CA ASP A 95 9.91 -8.13 15.09
C ASP A 95 10.84 -6.95 15.43
N MET A 96 10.85 -5.93 14.58
CA MET A 96 11.61 -4.70 14.80
C MET A 96 11.14 -3.99 16.08
N ILE A 97 9.84 -3.78 16.24
CA ILE A 97 9.25 -3.20 17.46
C ILE A 97 9.61 -4.04 18.69
N SER A 98 9.51 -5.38 18.58
CA SER A 98 9.87 -6.30 19.66
C SER A 98 11.33 -6.21 20.06
N SER A 99 12.23 -5.97 19.09
CA SER A 99 13.66 -5.79 19.34
C SER A 99 14.00 -4.49 20.08
N TYR A 100 13.20 -3.43 19.89
CA TYR A 100 13.40 -2.13 20.56
C TYR A 100 12.70 -2.04 21.94
N LEU A 101 11.51 -2.63 22.11
CA LEU A 101 10.73 -2.50 23.35
C LEU A 101 10.90 -3.68 24.34
N GLY A 102 11.60 -4.74 23.95
CA GLY A 102 11.86 -5.90 24.80
C GLY A 102 10.77 -6.97 24.76
N ARG A 103 11.09 -8.15 25.33
CA ARG A 103 10.38 -9.42 25.10
C ARG A 103 8.89 -9.42 25.52
N GLY A 104 8.51 -8.65 26.54
CA GLY A 104 7.10 -8.55 27.00
C GLY A 104 6.22 -7.67 26.10
N TRP A 105 6.70 -6.47 25.76
CA TRP A 105 6.02 -5.57 24.84
C TRP A 105 5.95 -6.12 23.42
N GLY A 106 6.98 -6.87 23.00
CA GLY A 106 6.97 -7.58 21.72
C GLY A 106 5.82 -8.59 21.61
N THR A 107 5.59 -9.39 22.65
CA THR A 107 4.46 -10.34 22.67
C THR A 107 3.10 -9.64 22.65
N LEU A 108 2.93 -8.55 23.42
CA LEU A 108 1.69 -7.77 23.42
C LEU A 108 1.40 -7.16 22.04
N LEU A 109 2.41 -6.53 21.43
CA LEU A 109 2.28 -5.89 20.12
C LEU A 109 2.11 -6.93 19.01
N GLY A 110 2.77 -8.08 19.10
CA GLY A 110 2.57 -9.21 18.21
C GLY A 110 1.15 -9.78 18.30
N ALA A 111 0.59 -9.95 19.51
CA ALA A 111 -0.78 -10.39 19.69
C ALA A 111 -1.80 -9.36 19.14
N LEU A 112 -1.57 -8.07 19.40
CA LEU A 112 -2.40 -7.00 18.86
C LEU A 112 -2.36 -6.95 17.32
N TYR A 113 -1.17 -7.13 16.74
CA TYR A 113 -0.98 -7.23 15.30
C TYR A 113 -1.71 -8.44 14.71
N PHE A 114 -1.63 -9.60 15.38
CA PHE A 114 -2.36 -10.80 14.97
C PHE A 114 -3.87 -10.59 14.97
N VAL A 115 -4.44 -10.03 16.06
CA VAL A 115 -5.87 -9.71 16.14
C VAL A 115 -6.28 -8.76 15.03
N MET A 116 -5.48 -7.71 14.78
CA MET A 116 -5.71 -6.77 13.68
C MET A 116 -5.77 -7.49 12.33
N LEU A 117 -4.80 -8.38 12.03
CA LEU A 117 -4.79 -9.15 10.78
C LEU A 117 -6.03 -10.04 10.63
N VAL A 118 -6.45 -10.71 11.71
CA VAL A 118 -7.65 -11.57 11.70
C VAL A 118 -8.90 -10.74 11.41
N ILE A 119 -9.06 -9.57 12.03
CA ILE A 119 -10.19 -8.68 11.76
C ILE A 119 -10.21 -8.27 10.28
N TRP A 120 -9.07 -7.82 9.73
CA TRP A 120 -8.99 -7.43 8.32
C TRP A 120 -9.31 -8.59 7.38
N MET A 121 -8.85 -9.81 7.67
CA MET A 121 -9.17 -11.00 6.90
C MET A 121 -10.70 -11.22 6.80
N PHE A 122 -11.41 -11.10 7.92
CA PHE A 122 -12.88 -11.25 7.92
C PHE A 122 -13.60 -10.09 7.23
N VAL A 123 -13.14 -8.85 7.40
CA VAL A 123 -13.71 -7.68 6.70
C VAL A 123 -13.60 -7.85 5.19
N TYR A 124 -12.42 -8.23 4.67
CA TYR A 124 -12.25 -8.45 3.25
C TYR A 124 -13.03 -9.67 2.73
N ALA A 125 -13.07 -10.77 3.49
CA ALA A 125 -13.85 -11.94 3.11
C ALA A 125 -15.35 -11.63 2.99
N THR A 126 -15.92 -10.90 3.94
CA THR A 126 -17.33 -10.50 3.93
C THR A 126 -17.62 -9.50 2.81
N ALA A 127 -16.73 -8.55 2.55
CA ALA A 127 -16.84 -7.64 1.42
C ALA A 127 -16.86 -8.38 0.07
N ILE A 128 -15.89 -9.27 -0.17
CA ILE A 128 -15.83 -10.06 -1.42
C ILE A 128 -17.09 -10.93 -1.58
N THR A 129 -17.56 -11.54 -0.49
CA THR A 129 -18.80 -12.34 -0.50
C THR A 129 -20.00 -11.48 -0.90
N ARG A 130 -20.15 -10.30 -0.28
CA ARG A 130 -21.27 -9.40 -0.56
C ARG A 130 -21.22 -8.84 -1.99
N ASP A 131 -20.05 -8.40 -2.42
CA ASP A 131 -19.86 -7.82 -3.76
C ASP A 131 -20.11 -8.88 -4.83
N SER A 132 -19.51 -10.06 -4.70
CA SER A 132 -19.71 -11.15 -5.67
C SER A 132 -21.17 -11.61 -5.76
N ALA A 133 -21.87 -11.73 -4.63
CA ALA A 133 -23.30 -12.04 -4.63
C ALA A 133 -24.13 -10.92 -5.28
N SER A 134 -23.79 -9.65 -5.01
CA SER A 134 -24.45 -8.49 -5.62
C SER A 134 -24.22 -8.43 -7.13
N TYR A 135 -23.01 -8.75 -7.60
CA TYR A 135 -22.69 -8.83 -9.03
C TYR A 135 -23.48 -9.95 -9.72
N LEU A 136 -23.48 -11.17 -9.17
CA LEU A 136 -24.23 -12.29 -9.75
C LEU A 136 -25.73 -12.03 -9.84
N HIS A 137 -26.29 -11.33 -8.83
CA HIS A 137 -27.67 -10.88 -8.85
C HIS A 137 -27.91 -9.78 -9.91
N SER A 138 -27.04 -8.76 -9.97
CA SER A 138 -27.20 -7.63 -10.89
C SER A 138 -27.05 -8.02 -12.37
N PHE A 139 -26.27 -9.06 -12.66
CA PHE A 139 -26.13 -9.65 -14.00
C PHE A 139 -27.20 -10.70 -14.33
N GLY A 140 -28.18 -10.92 -13.45
CA GLY A 140 -29.30 -11.84 -13.69
C GLY A 140 -28.94 -13.33 -13.64
N ILE A 141 -27.73 -13.69 -13.20
CA ILE A 141 -27.27 -15.07 -13.08
C ILE A 141 -27.98 -15.77 -11.91
N THR A 142 -28.35 -15.03 -10.87
CA THR A 142 -29.08 -15.55 -9.70
C THR A 142 -30.27 -14.70 -9.32
N GLN A 143 -31.43 -15.32 -9.08
CA GLN A 143 -32.66 -14.62 -8.67
C GLN A 143 -32.69 -14.19 -7.19
N HIS A 144 -31.79 -14.73 -6.37
CA HIS A 144 -31.64 -14.39 -4.96
C HIS A 144 -30.19 -14.04 -4.64
N LEU A 145 -29.98 -13.20 -3.62
CA LEU A 145 -28.65 -12.88 -3.12
C LEU A 145 -28.00 -14.16 -2.55
N LEU A 146 -27.00 -14.69 -3.27
CA LEU A 146 -26.26 -15.88 -2.87
C LEU A 146 -25.62 -15.76 -1.48
N SER A 147 -25.32 -14.54 -1.04
CA SER A 147 -24.79 -14.24 0.29
C SER A 147 -25.73 -14.65 1.44
N ASN A 148 -27.01 -14.88 1.17
CA ASN A 148 -27.98 -15.35 2.17
C ASN A 148 -27.79 -16.83 2.51
N TYR A 149 -27.12 -17.60 1.65
CA TYR A 149 -26.86 -19.01 1.89
C TYR A 149 -25.48 -19.20 2.54
N ALA A 150 -25.44 -19.90 3.67
CA ALA A 150 -24.21 -20.12 4.45
C ALA A 150 -23.09 -20.86 3.69
N TRP A 151 -23.41 -21.61 2.63
CA TRP A 151 -22.44 -22.33 1.83
C TRP A 151 -21.62 -21.42 0.90
N TYR A 152 -22.18 -20.30 0.44
CA TYR A 152 -21.54 -19.43 -0.55
C TYR A 152 -20.28 -18.75 0.00
N PRO A 153 -20.31 -18.10 1.20
CA PRO A 153 -19.10 -17.58 1.82
C PRO A 153 -18.05 -18.66 2.10
N LEU A 154 -18.47 -19.88 2.48
CA LEU A 154 -17.55 -20.98 2.80
C LEU A 154 -16.77 -21.47 1.58
N ILE A 155 -17.45 -21.68 0.45
CA ILE A 155 -16.80 -22.08 -0.81
C ILE A 155 -15.87 -20.96 -1.27
N LEU A 156 -16.33 -19.70 -1.22
CA LEU A 156 -15.55 -18.54 -1.65
C LEU A 156 -14.27 -18.38 -0.80
N LEU A 157 -14.39 -18.49 0.53
CA LEU A 157 -13.24 -18.48 1.44
C LEU A 157 -12.26 -19.62 1.15
N THR A 158 -12.76 -20.83 0.92
CA THR A 158 -11.93 -21.99 0.60
C THR A 158 -11.12 -21.77 -0.67
N VAL A 159 -11.74 -21.22 -1.72
CA VAL A 159 -11.05 -20.89 -2.97
C VAL A 159 -10.02 -19.78 -2.77
N LEU A 160 -10.36 -18.73 -2.02
CA LEU A 160 -9.43 -17.63 -1.73
C LEU A 160 -8.20 -18.12 -0.95
N VAL A 161 -8.39 -18.95 0.08
CA VAL A 161 -7.29 -19.55 0.85
C VAL A 161 -6.46 -20.50 -0.01
N ALA A 162 -7.11 -21.32 -0.84
CA ALA A 162 -6.41 -22.23 -1.77
C ALA A 162 -5.61 -21.47 -2.83
N LEU A 163 -6.04 -20.27 -3.23
CA LEU A 163 -5.28 -19.42 -4.13
C LEU A 163 -4.12 -18.73 -3.41
N ALA A 164 -4.35 -18.25 -2.19
CA ALA A 164 -3.34 -17.62 -1.35
C ALA A 164 -2.24 -18.61 -0.92
N SER A 165 -2.55 -19.91 -0.81
CA SER A 165 -1.58 -20.95 -0.47
C SER A 165 -0.70 -21.39 -1.65
N ARG A 166 -1.00 -20.96 -2.88
CA ARG A 166 -0.12 -21.18 -4.04
C ARG A 166 1.08 -20.24 -3.98
N GLY A 167 2.17 -20.64 -4.62
CA GLY A 167 3.44 -19.91 -4.56
C GLY A 167 3.34 -18.44 -4.99
N GLU A 168 4.20 -17.63 -4.39
CA GLU A 168 4.23 -16.15 -4.52
C GLU A 168 4.19 -15.66 -5.98
N LYS A 169 4.82 -16.36 -6.92
CA LYS A 169 4.82 -15.99 -8.35
C LYS A 169 3.43 -15.93 -8.97
N LEU A 170 2.52 -16.83 -8.59
CA LEU A 170 1.15 -16.82 -9.09
C LEU A 170 0.38 -15.64 -8.52
N LEU A 171 0.55 -15.40 -7.22
CA LEU A 171 -0.06 -14.28 -6.50
C LEU A 171 0.38 -12.94 -7.10
N PHE A 172 1.67 -12.77 -7.37
CA PHE A 172 2.22 -11.57 -8.01
C PHE A 172 1.65 -11.34 -9.42
N ARG A 173 1.55 -12.39 -10.23
CA ARG A 173 1.01 -12.29 -11.60
C ARG A 173 -0.48 -11.94 -11.61
N MET A 174 -1.28 -12.59 -10.77
CA MET A 174 -2.71 -12.33 -10.69
C MET A 174 -2.99 -10.93 -10.13
N SER A 175 -2.28 -10.53 -9.06
CA SER A 175 -2.42 -9.20 -8.47
C SER A 175 -2.11 -8.12 -9.51
N SER A 176 -0.98 -8.23 -10.21
CA SER A 176 -0.60 -7.26 -11.24
C SER A 176 -1.66 -7.13 -12.35
N PHE A 177 -2.21 -8.24 -12.83
CA PHE A 177 -3.29 -8.23 -13.82
C PHE A 177 -4.55 -7.53 -13.29
N MET A 178 -4.95 -7.80 -12.05
CA MET A 178 -6.11 -7.16 -11.42
C MET A 178 -5.92 -5.65 -11.27
N VAL A 179 -4.72 -5.20 -10.88
CA VAL A 179 -4.41 -3.77 -10.73
C VAL A 179 -4.48 -3.05 -12.07
N ILE A 180 -3.84 -3.59 -13.10
CA ILE A 180 -3.85 -3.00 -14.45
C ILE A 180 -5.28 -2.93 -14.99
N THR A 181 -6.07 -3.98 -14.79
CA THR A 181 -7.48 -4.00 -15.20
C THR A 181 -8.29 -2.91 -14.48
N LYS A 182 -8.11 -2.76 -13.16
CA LYS A 182 -8.78 -1.69 -12.39
C LYS A 182 -8.37 -0.30 -12.86
N LEU A 183 -7.07 -0.08 -13.07
CA LEU A 183 -6.55 1.19 -13.60
C LEU A 183 -7.19 1.54 -14.95
N LEU A 184 -7.29 0.56 -15.86
CA LEU A 184 -7.91 0.75 -17.16
C LEU A 184 -9.38 1.13 -17.03
N ILE A 185 -10.14 0.44 -16.17
CA ILE A 185 -11.55 0.75 -15.93
C ILE A 185 -11.71 2.17 -15.37
N VAL A 186 -10.92 2.56 -14.37
CA VAL A 186 -10.97 3.91 -13.77
C VAL A 186 -10.62 4.97 -14.82
N ALA A 187 -9.59 4.76 -15.63
CA ALA A 187 -9.21 5.68 -16.70
C ALA A 187 -10.32 5.79 -17.76
N ALA A 188 -10.90 4.66 -18.20
CA ALA A 188 -12.00 4.64 -19.15
C ALA A 188 -13.25 5.34 -18.60
N MET A 189 -13.60 5.12 -17.33
CA MET A 189 -14.68 5.85 -16.66
C MET A 189 -14.40 7.35 -16.62
N GLY A 190 -13.16 7.76 -16.32
CA GLY A 190 -12.75 9.15 -16.37
C GLY A 190 -12.99 9.79 -17.74
N VAL A 191 -12.58 9.11 -18.82
CA VAL A 191 -12.80 9.57 -20.20
C VAL A 191 -14.28 9.62 -20.54
N PHE A 192 -15.06 8.59 -20.20
CA PHE A 192 -16.51 8.56 -20.46
C PHE A 192 -17.30 9.61 -19.67
N MET A 193 -16.75 10.12 -18.56
CA MET A 193 -17.39 11.18 -17.79
C MET A 193 -17.16 12.58 -18.39
N ILE A 194 -16.17 12.80 -19.26
CA ILE A 194 -15.85 14.12 -19.85
C ILE A 194 -17.09 14.83 -20.42
N PRO A 195 -17.96 14.18 -21.21
CA PRO A 195 -19.16 14.84 -21.76
C PRO A 195 -20.19 15.23 -20.69
N ARG A 196 -20.12 14.65 -19.49
CA ARG A 196 -21.03 14.93 -18.36
C ARG A 196 -20.46 15.96 -17.38
N TRP A 197 -19.29 16.52 -17.66
CA TRP A 197 -18.71 17.54 -16.79
C TRP A 197 -19.54 18.82 -16.83
N ASN A 198 -19.95 19.28 -15.66
CA ASN A 198 -20.62 20.56 -15.48
C ASN A 198 -19.86 21.34 -14.41
N THR A 199 -19.29 22.48 -14.80
CA THR A 199 -18.49 23.35 -13.92
C THR A 199 -19.33 23.96 -12.80
N ALA A 200 -20.66 24.00 -12.92
CA ALA A 200 -21.56 24.38 -11.84
C ALA A 200 -21.46 23.46 -10.61
N ASN A 201 -21.05 22.20 -10.80
CA ASN A 201 -20.89 21.22 -9.72
C ASN A 201 -19.61 21.41 -8.90
N LEU A 202 -18.67 22.26 -9.34
CA LEU A 202 -17.44 22.54 -8.57
C LEU A 202 -17.74 23.26 -7.25
N GLY A 203 -18.90 23.92 -7.15
CA GLY A 203 -19.35 24.63 -5.97
C GLY A 203 -18.54 25.88 -5.66
N ALA A 204 -19.13 26.80 -4.88
CA ALA A 204 -18.41 27.95 -4.36
C ALA A 204 -17.41 27.53 -3.29
N LEU A 205 -16.34 28.32 -3.12
CA LEU A 205 -15.38 28.10 -2.05
C LEU A 205 -16.08 28.31 -0.69
N PRO A 206 -16.13 27.29 0.20
CA PRO A 206 -16.82 27.43 1.47
C PRO A 206 -16.06 28.40 2.40
N PRO A 207 -16.73 28.98 3.42
CA PRO A 207 -16.07 29.81 4.41
C PRO A 207 -14.86 29.11 5.04
N VAL A 208 -13.77 29.86 5.28
CA VAL A 208 -12.47 29.32 5.72
C VAL A 208 -12.60 28.41 6.95
N GLY A 209 -13.41 28.79 7.94
CA GLY A 209 -13.64 27.97 9.14
C GLY A 209 -14.26 26.61 8.82
N THR A 210 -15.26 26.56 7.94
CA THR A 210 -15.88 25.30 7.50
C THR A 210 -14.94 24.48 6.61
N LEU A 211 -14.16 25.15 5.76
CA LEU A 211 -13.17 24.53 4.89
C LEU A 211 -12.13 23.76 5.70
N ILE A 212 -11.55 24.38 6.73
CA ILE A 212 -10.54 23.76 7.60
C ILE A 212 -11.15 22.59 8.39
N THR A 213 -12.28 22.80 9.06
CA THR A 213 -12.94 21.74 9.85
C THR A 213 -13.25 20.52 8.99
N LYS A 214 -13.85 20.71 7.81
CA LYS A 214 -14.15 19.61 6.89
C LYS A 214 -12.88 18.97 6.31
N ALA A 215 -11.84 19.76 6.05
CA ALA A 215 -10.58 19.23 5.54
C ALA A 215 -9.91 18.30 6.58
N VAL A 216 -9.94 18.67 7.86
CA VAL A 216 -9.44 17.85 8.96
C VAL A 216 -10.23 16.54 9.09
N ILE A 217 -11.56 16.60 8.97
CA ILE A 217 -12.41 15.39 8.98
C ILE A 217 -12.12 14.48 7.75
N THR A 218 -11.76 15.09 6.62
CA THR A 218 -11.46 14.38 5.36
C THR A 218 -10.02 13.86 5.30
N LEU A 219 -9.12 14.36 6.16
CA LEU A 219 -7.70 13.98 6.17
C LEU A 219 -7.51 12.46 6.32
N PRO A 220 -8.09 11.76 7.31
CA PRO A 220 -7.88 10.32 7.48
C PRO A 220 -8.14 9.54 6.19
N PHE A 221 -9.21 9.85 5.46
CA PHE A 221 -9.55 9.18 4.21
C PHE A 221 -8.60 9.53 3.06
N THR A 222 -8.17 10.79 3.00
CA THR A 222 -7.17 11.24 2.01
C THR A 222 -5.82 10.56 2.27
N LEU A 223 -5.42 10.44 3.54
CA LEU A 223 -4.21 9.76 3.96
C LEU A 223 -4.28 8.26 3.63
N THR A 224 -5.39 7.58 3.95
CA THR A 224 -5.55 6.14 3.64
C THR A 224 -5.61 5.85 2.15
N SER A 225 -6.03 6.81 1.32
CA SER A 225 -6.04 6.67 -0.15
C SER A 225 -4.64 6.66 -0.79
N ILE A 226 -3.65 7.25 -0.10
CA ILE A 226 -2.26 7.37 -0.59
C ILE A 226 -1.32 6.42 0.20
N LEU A 227 -1.84 5.72 1.20
CA LEU A 227 -1.09 4.84 2.10
C LEU A 227 -0.93 3.44 1.50
N PHE A 228 0.30 2.95 1.36
CA PHE A 228 0.60 1.59 0.87
C PHE A 228 1.68 0.85 1.70
N ILE A 229 1.80 1.17 2.99
CA ILE A 229 2.80 0.61 3.93
C ILE A 229 2.89 -0.90 3.94
N GLN A 230 1.77 -1.61 3.78
CA GLN A 230 1.75 -3.07 3.81
C GLN A 230 2.56 -3.70 2.67
N THR A 231 2.75 -2.97 1.56
CA THR A 231 3.64 -3.41 0.45
C THR A 231 5.09 -3.01 0.66
N LEU A 232 5.35 -1.95 1.45
CA LEU A 232 6.69 -1.44 1.68
C LEU A 232 7.56 -2.44 2.44
N SER A 233 7.00 -3.15 3.43
CA SER A 233 7.78 -4.12 4.20
C SER A 233 8.25 -5.31 3.34
N PRO A 234 7.38 -6.02 2.60
CA PRO A 234 7.82 -7.05 1.65
C PRO A 234 8.74 -6.52 0.56
N MET A 235 8.50 -5.31 0.06
CA MET A 235 9.35 -4.65 -0.95
C MET A 235 10.78 -4.46 -0.44
N VAL A 236 10.94 -3.85 0.74
CA VAL A 236 12.26 -3.63 1.35
C VAL A 236 12.95 -4.96 1.64
N ILE A 237 12.22 -5.97 2.12
CA ILE A 237 12.77 -7.32 2.34
C ILE A 237 13.24 -7.94 1.01
N SER A 238 12.46 -7.81 -0.07
CA SER A 238 12.81 -8.32 -1.39
C SER A 238 14.07 -7.66 -1.96
N TYR A 239 14.20 -6.34 -1.85
CA TYR A 239 15.42 -5.62 -2.26
C TYR A 239 16.64 -6.03 -1.44
N ARG A 240 16.48 -6.16 -0.12
CA ARG A 240 17.57 -6.58 0.77
C ARG A 240 18.01 -8.03 0.56
N ALA A 241 17.12 -8.90 0.11
CA ALA A 241 17.45 -10.28 -0.21
C ALA A 241 18.24 -10.41 -1.53
N ARG A 242 18.09 -9.44 -2.44
CA ARG A 242 18.79 -9.42 -3.74
C ARG A 242 20.13 -8.69 -3.71
N GLU A 243 20.18 -7.56 -3.01
CA GLU A 243 21.36 -6.70 -3.02
C GLU A 243 22.37 -7.09 -1.94
N LYS A 244 23.65 -7.19 -2.33
CA LYS A 244 24.75 -7.46 -1.38
C LYS A 244 25.05 -6.27 -0.48
N SER A 245 24.75 -5.05 -0.93
CA SER A 245 24.96 -3.80 -0.18
C SER A 245 23.64 -3.26 0.38
N PRO A 246 23.54 -3.03 1.71
CA PRO A 246 22.39 -2.37 2.33
C PRO A 246 22.11 -0.96 1.78
N GLU A 247 23.14 -0.25 1.31
CA GLU A 247 23.01 1.12 0.78
C GLU A 247 22.34 1.14 -0.60
N VAL A 248 22.63 0.15 -1.45
CA VAL A 248 21.96 -0.02 -2.75
C VAL A 248 20.50 -0.41 -2.57
N ALA A 249 20.21 -1.34 -1.64
CA ALA A 249 18.84 -1.71 -1.32
C ALA A 249 18.01 -0.50 -0.83
N ARG A 250 18.62 0.37 -0.01
CA ARG A 250 18.00 1.61 0.46
C ARG A 250 17.74 2.59 -0.68
N PHE A 251 18.73 2.79 -1.56
CA PHE A 251 18.58 3.66 -2.73
C PHE A 251 17.47 3.18 -3.67
N ASN A 252 17.44 1.88 -4.01
CA ASN A 252 16.43 1.31 -4.90
C ASN A 252 15.02 1.37 -4.28
N ALA A 253 14.89 1.16 -2.96
CA ALA A 253 13.63 1.31 -2.25
C ALA A 253 13.13 2.78 -2.22
N ASP A 254 14.01 3.73 -1.90
CA ASP A 254 13.67 5.17 -1.91
C ASP A 254 13.32 5.67 -3.32
N PHE A 255 14.05 5.20 -4.34
CA PHE A 255 13.81 5.53 -5.73
C PHE A 255 12.46 4.98 -6.23
N SER A 256 12.16 3.73 -5.92
CA SER A 256 10.87 3.10 -6.27
C SER A 256 9.71 3.78 -5.54
N HIS A 257 9.88 4.11 -4.26
CA HIS A 257 8.90 4.87 -3.48
C HIS A 257 8.62 6.25 -4.05
N LEU A 258 9.66 6.99 -4.47
CA LEU A 258 9.49 8.29 -5.11
C LEU A 258 8.63 8.18 -6.39
N ARG A 259 8.84 7.12 -7.19
CA ARG A 259 8.06 6.88 -8.41
C ARG A 259 6.62 6.47 -8.11
N GLN A 260 6.38 5.67 -7.09
CA GLN A 260 5.03 5.31 -6.63
C GLN A 260 4.24 6.58 -6.26
N PHE A 261 4.84 7.48 -5.49
CA PHE A 261 4.21 8.76 -5.11
C PHE A 261 3.89 9.67 -6.30
N ARG A 262 4.75 9.69 -7.33
CA ARG A 262 4.53 10.48 -8.55
C ARG A 262 3.41 9.94 -9.47
N VAL A 263 3.00 8.69 -9.28
CA VAL A 263 1.94 8.06 -10.09
C VAL A 263 0.58 8.09 -9.39
N ILE A 264 0.57 8.13 -8.06
CA ILE A 264 -0.66 8.09 -7.24
C ILE A 264 -1.38 9.45 -7.20
N LEU A 265 -0.71 10.56 -7.56
CA LEU A 265 -1.27 11.91 -7.60
C LEU A 265 -1.15 12.49 -9.02
#